data_AF-A0A820NCW3-F1
#
_entry.id   AF-A0A820NCW3-F1
#
_cell.length_a   1.000
_cell.length_b   1.000
_cell.length_c   1.000
_cell.angle_alpha   90.00
_cell.angle_beta   90.00
_cell.angle_gamma   90.00
#
_symmetry.space_group_name_H-M   'P 1'
#
loop_
_entity.id
_entity.type
_entity.pdbx_description
1 polymer ?
#
loop_
_entity_poly.entity_id
_entity_poly.type
_entity_poly.pdbx_seq_one_letter_code
_entity_poly.pdbx_strand_id
1 'polypeptide(L)' 'MATTNSRAKCSICNKANATCFCAGCSKGFCFQHLTEHRQTLDKQLNEIINDHDQFQQTLIQQKQSPPNSSLI' A
#
# COMPACT_ATOMS: atom_id res chain seq x y z
N MET A 1 21.94 -6.86 -32.48
CA MET A 1 20.60 -6.45 -32.02
C MET A 1 20.72 -5.05 -31.43
N ALA A 2 20.15 -4.04 -32.08
CA ALA A 2 20.19 -2.67 -31.57
C ALA A 2 19.32 -2.60 -30.30
N THR A 3 19.93 -2.36 -29.14
CA THR A 3 19.21 -2.09 -27.91
C THR A 3 18.67 -0.67 -28.02
N THR A 4 17.42 -0.53 -28.49
CA THR A 4 16.69 0.72 -28.38
C THR A 4 16.62 1.05 -26.89
N ASN A 5 17.41 2.02 -26.44
CA ASN A 5 17.36 2.57 -25.09
C ASN A 5 16.09 3.44 -24.95
N SER A 6 14.92 2.84 -25.22
CA SER A 6 13.62 3.44 -24.95
C SER A 6 13.48 3.48 -23.44
N ARG A 7 13.92 4.59 -22.83
CA ARG A 7 13.64 4.85 -21.42
C ARG A 7 12.15 4.59 -21.20
N ALA A 8 11.84 3.69 -20.27
CA ALA A 8 10.46 3.35 -19.95
C ALA A 8 9.69 4.65 -19.66
N LYS A 9 8.45 4.76 -20.14
CA LYS A 9 7.60 5.92 -19.83
C LYS A 9 6.94 5.74 -18.47
N CYS A 10 6.52 6.84 -17.86
CA CYS A 10 5.73 6.78 -16.64
C CYS A 10 4.43 6.01 -16.89
N SER A 11 4.15 5.00 -16.08
CA SER A 11 2.97 4.14 -16.16
C SER A 11 1.66 4.86 -15.84
N ILE A 12 1.70 6.06 -15.23
CA ILE A 12 0.50 6.86 -14.94
C ILE A 12 0.23 7.87 -16.06
N CYS A 13 1.17 8.77 -16.35
CA CYS A 13 0.90 9.84 -17.32
C CYS A 13 1.33 9.52 -18.76
N ASN A 14 2.20 8.52 -18.98
CA ASN A 14 2.77 8.15 -20.29
C ASN A 14 3.42 9.30 -21.10
N LYS A 15 3.65 10.46 -20.47
CA LYS A 15 4.21 11.66 -21.09
C LYS A 15 5.69 11.79 -20.78
N ALA A 16 6.03 11.71 -19.50
CA ALA A 16 7.41 11.80 -19.04
C ALA A 16 8.10 10.44 -19.06
N ASN A 17 9.42 10.45 -19.25
CA ASN A 17 10.24 9.28 -19.01
C ASN A 17 10.14 8.90 -17.53
N ALA A 18 10.05 7.60 -17.26
CA ALA A 18 10.17 7.06 -15.91
C ALA A 18 11.57 7.39 -15.39
N THR A 19 11.62 8.03 -14.24
CA THR A 19 12.85 8.38 -13.52
C THR A 19 13.21 7.29 -12.52
N CYS A 20 12.21 6.59 -12.00
CA CYS A 20 12.39 5.47 -11.07
C CYS A 20 11.45 4.32 -11.40
N PHE A 21 11.88 3.11 -11.08
CA PHE A 21 11.08 1.90 -11.18
C PHE A 21 10.74 1.39 -9.79
N CYS A 22 9.47 1.11 -9.53
CA CYS A 22 9.05 0.41 -8.32
C CYS A 22 9.04 -1.08 -8.61
N ALA A 23 9.94 -1.84 -7.98
CA ALA A 23 10.01 -3.30 -8.16
C ALA A 23 8.76 -4.02 -7.62
N GLY A 24 8.24 -3.60 -6.46
CA GLY A 24 7.05 -4.19 -5.86
C GLY A 24 5.80 -4.06 -6.74
N CYS A 25 5.66 -2.94 -7.44
CA CYS A 25 4.55 -2.71 -8.36
C CYS A 25 4.86 -3.04 -9.83
N SER A 26 6.12 -3.38 -10.13
CA SER A 26 6.64 -3.57 -11.49
C SER A 26 6.28 -2.43 -12.47
N LYS A 27 6.33 -1.17 -11.99
CA LYS A 27 5.91 0.02 -12.76
C LYS A 27 6.97 1.12 -12.72
N GLY A 28 7.12 1.81 -13.84
CA GLY A 28 7.98 2.99 -13.97
C GLY A 28 7.20 4.27 -13.68
N PHE A 29 7.77 5.19 -12.92
CA PHE A 29 7.11 6.46 -12.58
C PHE A 29 8.02 7.65 -12.90
N CYS A 30 7.43 8.76 -13.34
CA CYS A 30 8.12 10.05 -13.28
C CYS A 30 8.13 10.55 -11.82
N PHE A 31 8.96 11.56 -11.54
CA PHE A 31 9.17 12.05 -10.18
C PHE A 31 7.87 12.41 -9.43
N GLN A 32 6.93 13.09 -10.08
CA GLN A 32 5.66 13.45 -9.47
C GLN A 32 4.83 12.21 -9.06
N HIS A 33 4.55 11.33 -10.02
CA HIS A 33 3.75 10.13 -9.76
C HIS A 33 4.46 9.12 -8.86
N LEU A 34 5.79 9.18 -8.76
CA LEU A 34 6.54 8.40 -7.78
C LEU A 34 6.23 8.88 -6.35
N THR A 35 6.19 10.19 -6.13
CA THR A 35 5.86 10.78 -4.83
C THR A 35 4.43 10.44 -4.43
N GLU A 36 3.47 10.61 -5.35
CA GLU A 36 2.06 10.24 -5.14
C GLU A 36 1.91 8.74 -4.87
N HIS A 37 2.65 7.91 -5.61
CA HIS A 37 2.67 6.46 -5.39
C HIS A 37 3.17 6.10 -3.98
N ARG A 38 4.26 6.74 -3.52
CA ARG A 38 4.78 6.52 -2.16
C ARG A 38 3.80 6.95 -1.08
N GLN A 39 3.14 8.09 -1.25
CA GLN A 39 2.10 8.56 -0.33
C GLN A 39 0.91 7.59 -0.28
N THR A 40 0.52 7.02 -1.42
CA THR A 40 -0.55 6.03 -1.49
C THR A 40 -0.17 4.77 -0.71
N LEU A 41 1.06 4.27 -0.90
CA LEU A 41 1.56 3.09 -0.18
C LEU A 41 1.62 3.32 1.33
N ASP A 42 2.10 4.49 1.76
CA ASP A 42 2.15 4.87 3.18
C ASP A 42 0.75 4.88 3.79
N LYS A 43 -0.22 5.47 3.09
CA LYS A 43 -1.62 5.52 3.53
C LYS A 43 -2.22 4.11 3.68
N GLN A 44 -2.01 3.25 2.68
CA GLN A 44 -2.46 1.85 2.73
C GLN A 44 -1.83 1.08 3.88
N LEU A 45 -0.55 1.29 4.16
CA LEU A 45 0.13 0.65 5.27
C LEU A 45 -0.44 1.11 6.62
N ASN A 46 -0.69 2.41 6.78
CA ASN A 46 -1.29 2.96 7.98
C ASN A 46 -2.71 2.42 8.22
N GLU A 47 -3.51 2.25 7.16
CA GLU A 47 -4.84 1.63 7.24
C GLU A 47 -4.74 0.18 7.74
N ILE A 48 -3.81 -0.62 7.20
CA ILE A 48 -3.58 -2.01 7.65
C ILE A 48 -3.17 -2.07 9.13
N ILE A 49 -2.29 -1.16 9.57
CA ILE A 49 -1.85 -1.11 10.97
C ILE A 49 -3.04 -0.76 11.88
N ASN A 50 -3.84 0.23 11.50
CA ASN A 50 -5.02 0.63 12.27
C ASN A 50 -6.04 -0.52 12.38
N ASP A 51 -6.30 -1.22 11.28
CA ASP A 51 -7.21 -2.37 11.25
C ASP A 51 -6.70 -3.51 12.14
N HIS A 52 -5.39 -3.78 12.10
CA HIS A 52 -4.73 -4.74 12.99
C HIS A 52 -4.90 -4.36 14.47
N ASP A 53 -4.65 -3.11 14.82
CA ASP A 53 -4.74 -2.63 16.20
C ASP A 53 -6.19 -2.68 16.71
N GLN A 54 -7.16 -2.30 15.87
CA GLN A 54 -8.59 -2.41 16.20
C GLN A 54 -9.00 -3.87 16.40
N PHE A 55 -8.52 -4.79 15.55
CA PHE A 55 -8.78 -6.21 15.70
C PHE A 55 -8.20 -6.75 17.00
N GLN A 56 -6.94 -6.42 17.32
CA GLN A 56 -6.30 -6.83 18.56
C GLN A 56 -7.04 -6.27 19.79
N GLN A 57 -7.46 -5.02 19.77
CA GLN A 57 -8.27 -4.43 20.84
C GLN A 57 -9.60 -5.17 21.03
N THR A 58 -10.26 -5.53 19.93
CA THR A 58 -11.53 -6.29 19.97
C THR A 58 -11.32 -7.66 20.63
N LEU A 59 -10.24 -8.38 20.29
CA LEU A 59 -9.91 -9.66 20.91
C LEU A 59 -9.62 -9.53 22.41
N ILE A 60 -8.89 -8.49 22.82
CA ILE A 60 -8.59 -8.23 24.23
C ILE A 60 -9.88 -7.95 25.01
N GLN A 61 -10.78 -7.13 24.46
CA GLN A 61 -12.09 -6.83 25.06
C GLN A 61 -12.94 -8.09 25.22
N GLN A 62 -13.00 -8.95 24.21
CA GLN A 62 -13.73 -10.22 24.28
C GLN A 62 -13.15 -11.16 25.35
N LYS A 63 -11.83 -11.24 25.47
CA LYS A 63 -11.17 -12.03 26.53
C LYS A 63 -11.48 -11.50 27.94
N GLN A 64 -11.59 -10.18 28.11
CA GLN A 64 -11.85 -9.55 29.41
C GLN A 64 -13.34 -9.54 29.78
N SER A 65 -14.21 -9.80 28.82
CA SER A 65 -15.64 -10.01 29.06
C SER A 65 -15.83 -11.40 29.68
N PRO A 66 -16.44 -11.54 30.88
CA PRO A 66 -16.84 -12.86 31.34
C PRO A 66 -17.81 -13.47 30.32
N PRO A 67 -17.78 -14.79 30.07
CA PRO A 67 -18.80 -15.42 29.26
C PRO A 67 -20.15 -15.13 29.95
N ASN A 68 -21.02 -14.37 29.29
CA ASN A 68 -22.41 -14.30 29.69
C ASN A 68 -23.01 -15.69 29.49
N SER A 69 -22.86 -16.53 30.51
CA SER A 69 -23.64 -17.74 30.71
C SER A 69 -25.06 -17.31 31.05
N SER A 70 -25.80 -16.94 30.02
CA SER A 70 -27.24 -16.72 30.04
C SER A 70 -27.79 -16.92 28.63
N LEU A 71 -27.48 -18.08 28.05
CA LEU A 71 -28.38 -18.71 27.09
C LEU A 71 -29.34 -19.56 27.93
N ILE A 72 -30.55 -19.03 28.07
CA ILE A 72 -31.74 -19.65 28.64
C ILE A 72 -32.17 -20.81 27.73
#